data_AF-A0A819NNG1-F1
#
_entry.id   AF-A0A819NNG1-F1
#
_cell.length_a   1.000
_cell.length_b   1.000
_cell.length_c   1.000
_cell.angle_alpha   90.00
_cell.angle_beta   90.00
_cell.angle_gamma   90.00
#
_symmetry.space_group_name_H-M   'P 1'
#
loop_
_entity.id
_entity.type
_entity.pdbx_description
1 polymer ?
#
loop_
_entity_poly.entity_id
_entity_poly.type
_entity_poly.pdbx_seq_one_letter_code
_entity_poly.pdbx_strand_id
1 'polypeptide(L)'
;MLIILANEDKPKDENHIDHIVCSEIPDQDQFPQLYECVRRHMIHGPCGTLNPHSPCMEDGICSKQFPKEFQNDTLPNKDGYPRYRRRDTGITMTIGKYAVDNRWIVPYNPYLLMKYNAHINVEICATVKTHLDARYVRAPEAAWRLFEFPLHDKSRVVIRLAVHLPNQQPVYFAEGNEREALERAATKDTTLTAWFKLNAKNPDARQYLYDDIPQHFVFERNGTWKHRLLGENVVCRMYSVSPSDVERYHLRLLLLYTPDACSSDGLKTVDGQVCQTFMEAAKRRDLLRDDTEYERCMSEVVIFQMSQQLRTLSCVILLYCNPTKPVDLWNSFKAHMAEDFMQQVDGETTEAMAYYAIDAKLKEQGRSCSDFSIPSPTSIPYSFESKTINKEEELRIGQEMYAMLNQEQR
;
A
#
# COMPACT_ATOMS: atom_id res chain seq x y z
N MET A 1 10.72 -6.29 28.15
CA MET A 1 11.63 -5.14 28.37
C MET A 1 12.98 -5.72 28.71
N LEU A 2 14.05 -5.33 28.01
CA LEU A 2 15.41 -5.77 28.34
C LEU A 2 16.10 -4.65 29.13
N ILE A 3 16.61 -4.96 30.32
CA ILE A 3 17.41 -4.04 31.12
C ILE A 3 18.86 -4.49 31.02
N ILE A 4 19.72 -3.62 30.49
CA ILE A 4 21.16 -3.87 30.45
C ILE A 4 21.75 -3.21 31.69
N LEU A 5 22.24 -4.04 32.61
CA LEU A 5 22.89 -3.58 33.84
C LEU A 5 24.31 -3.11 33.54
N ALA A 6 24.80 -2.16 34.35
CA ALA A 6 26.22 -1.81 34.37
C ALA A 6 27.06 -3.06 34.69
N ASN A 7 28.32 -3.10 34.26
CA ASN A 7 29.12 -4.32 34.35
C ASN A 7 29.33 -4.79 35.80
N GLU A 8 29.39 -3.85 36.73
CA GLU A 8 29.47 -4.03 38.17
C GLU A 8 28.19 -4.66 38.78
N ASP A 9 27.02 -4.36 38.20
CA ASP A 9 25.71 -4.79 38.70
C ASP A 9 25.23 -6.10 38.05
N LYS A 10 25.94 -6.61 37.04
CA LYS A 10 25.57 -7.87 36.37
C LYS A 10 25.69 -9.05 37.35
N PRO A 11 24.69 -9.94 37.44
CA PRO A 11 24.83 -11.17 38.22
C PRO A 11 25.93 -12.04 37.61
N LYS A 12 26.89 -12.46 38.44
CA LYS A 12 28.09 -13.21 38.02
C LYS A 12 28.03 -14.69 38.38
N ASP A 13 27.15 -15.05 39.29
CA ASP A 13 26.98 -16.39 39.82
C ASP A 13 25.51 -16.67 40.14
N GLU A 14 25.23 -17.91 40.49
CA GLU A 14 23.90 -18.44 40.78
C GLU A 14 23.27 -17.78 42.01
N ASN A 15 24.07 -17.41 43.02
CA ASN A 15 23.58 -16.73 44.22
C ASN A 15 23.09 -15.31 43.90
N HIS A 16 23.83 -14.56 43.08
CA HIS A 16 23.40 -13.25 42.59
C HIS A 16 22.12 -13.37 41.75
N ILE A 17 21.97 -14.43 40.95
CA ILE A 17 20.73 -14.68 40.21
C ILE A 17 19.56 -14.92 41.17
N ASP A 18 19.75 -15.76 42.18
CA ASP A 18 18.72 -16.10 43.17
C ASP A 18 18.29 -14.91 44.04
N HIS A 19 19.15 -13.89 44.19
CA HIS A 19 18.80 -12.62 44.82
C HIS A 19 17.90 -11.73 43.93
N ILE A 20 17.99 -11.88 42.61
CA ILE A 20 17.23 -11.08 41.65
C ILE A 20 15.93 -11.78 41.26
N VAL A 21 15.96 -13.10 41.05
CA VAL A 21 14.84 -13.90 40.53
C VAL A 21 14.50 -15.03 41.49
N CYS A 22 13.24 -15.09 41.89
CA CYS A 22 12.65 -16.16 42.68
C CYS A 22 11.60 -16.89 41.85
N SER A 23 11.48 -18.20 42.06
CA SER A 23 10.47 -19.05 41.43
C SER A 23 9.76 -19.93 42.47
N GLU A 24 9.71 -19.46 43.72
CA GLU A 24 9.20 -20.19 44.88
C GLU A 24 8.04 -19.41 45.52
N ILE A 25 7.10 -20.14 46.12
CA ILE A 25 6.05 -19.60 46.96
C ILE A 25 6.71 -19.06 48.24
N PRO A 26 6.53 -17.77 48.59
CA PRO A 26 7.02 -17.21 49.84
C PRO A 26 6.40 -17.91 51.05
N ASP A 27 7.09 -17.89 52.18
CA ASP A 27 6.47 -18.28 53.45
C ASP A 27 5.37 -17.28 53.82
N GLN A 28 4.16 -17.78 54.09
CA GLN A 28 2.97 -16.95 54.34
C GLN A 28 3.07 -16.20 55.66
N ASP A 29 3.67 -16.79 56.69
CA ASP A 29 3.77 -16.19 58.02
C ASP A 29 4.88 -15.14 58.06
N GLN A 30 5.98 -15.38 57.33
CA GLN A 30 7.09 -14.43 57.25
C GLN A 30 6.85 -13.29 56.26
N PHE A 31 6.24 -13.58 55.11
CA PHE A 31 6.06 -12.63 54.01
C PHE A 31 4.62 -12.59 53.47
N PRO A 32 3.61 -12.26 54.30
CA PRO A 32 2.19 -12.37 53.93
C PRO A 32 1.82 -11.52 52.70
N GLN A 33 2.41 -10.33 52.56
CA GLN A 33 2.14 -9.44 51.42
C GLN A 33 2.71 -10.00 50.12
N LEU A 34 3.95 -10.51 50.15
CA LEU A 34 4.58 -11.11 48.98
C LEU A 34 3.87 -12.41 48.59
N TYR A 35 3.48 -13.23 49.56
CA TYR A 35 2.66 -14.43 49.35
C TYR A 35 1.39 -14.10 48.57
N GLU A 36 0.66 -13.05 48.98
CA GLU A 36 -0.55 -12.63 48.27
C GLU A 36 -0.27 -12.07 46.87
N CYS A 37 0.82 -11.33 46.68
CA CYS A 37 1.19 -10.86 45.34
C CYS A 37 1.54 -12.04 44.41
N VAL A 38 2.29 -13.02 44.91
CA VAL A 38 2.62 -14.24 44.17
C VAL A 38 1.35 -15.02 43.85
N ARG A 39 0.43 -15.15 44.81
CA ARG A 39 -0.87 -15.82 44.61
C ARG A 39 -1.68 -15.22 43.47
N ARG A 40 -1.73 -13.89 43.42
CA ARG A 40 -2.56 -13.15 42.46
C ARG A 40 -1.94 -13.09 41.07
N HIS A 41 -0.62 -12.97 41.00
CA HIS A 41 0.03 -12.58 39.75
C HIS A 41 1.05 -13.58 39.22
N MET A 42 1.71 -14.39 40.05
CA MET A 42 2.87 -15.19 39.62
C MET A 42 2.58 -16.68 39.46
N ILE A 43 1.33 -17.10 39.45
CA ILE A 43 0.99 -18.50 39.25
C ILE A 43 0.58 -18.74 37.80
N HIS A 44 1.27 -19.67 37.14
CA HIS A 44 0.81 -20.21 35.87
C HIS A 44 -0.50 -20.98 36.11
N GLY A 45 -1.55 -20.62 35.37
CA GLY A 45 -2.84 -21.30 35.51
C GLY A 45 -2.71 -22.82 35.30
N PRO A 46 -3.49 -23.65 36.02
CA PRO A 46 -3.49 -25.10 35.84
C PRO A 46 -3.60 -25.47 34.36
N CYS A 47 -2.71 -26.33 33.89
CA CYS A 47 -2.63 -26.79 32.50
C CYS A 47 -2.15 -28.25 32.46
N GLY A 48 -1.86 -28.79 31.27
CA GLY A 48 -1.39 -30.16 31.13
C GLY A 48 -2.43 -31.16 31.60
N THR A 49 -2.02 -32.09 32.46
CA THR A 49 -2.90 -33.11 33.04
C THR A 49 -4.00 -32.53 33.94
N LEU A 50 -3.75 -31.38 34.58
CA LEU A 50 -4.75 -30.74 35.45
C LEU A 50 -5.85 -30.03 34.65
N ASN A 51 -5.49 -29.48 33.49
CA ASN A 51 -6.44 -28.84 32.58
C ASN A 51 -5.94 -28.88 31.12
N PRO A 52 -6.33 -29.89 30.34
CA PRO A 52 -5.90 -30.03 28.94
C PRO A 52 -6.45 -28.94 28.01
N HIS A 53 -7.47 -28.19 28.43
CA HIS A 53 -8.13 -27.16 27.61
C HIS A 53 -7.59 -25.74 27.87
N SER A 54 -6.53 -25.60 28.67
CA SER A 54 -5.94 -24.29 28.93
C SER A 54 -5.37 -23.67 27.66
N PRO A 55 -5.47 -22.33 27.45
CA PRO A 55 -5.00 -21.66 26.23
C PRO A 55 -3.51 -21.83 25.91
N CYS A 56 -2.70 -22.22 26.91
CA CYS A 56 -1.27 -22.49 26.74
C CYS A 56 -0.96 -23.88 26.18
N MET A 57 -1.96 -24.75 26.00
CA MET A 57 -1.76 -26.12 25.52
C MET A 57 -1.59 -26.18 24.01
N GLU A 58 -0.48 -26.75 23.54
CA GLU A 58 -0.16 -27.00 22.15
C GLU A 58 0.28 -28.47 22.02
N ASP A 59 -0.36 -29.24 21.14
CA ASP A 59 -0.07 -30.67 20.90
C ASP A 59 -0.02 -31.54 22.19
N GLY A 60 -0.88 -31.22 23.16
CA GLY A 60 -0.97 -31.95 24.43
C GLY A 60 0.09 -31.58 25.47
N ILE A 61 0.96 -30.62 25.18
CA ILE A 61 2.01 -30.12 26.08
C ILE A 61 1.80 -28.62 26.32
N CYS A 62 2.12 -28.12 27.52
CA CYS A 62 2.12 -26.69 27.75
C CYS A 62 3.25 -26.03 26.94
N SER A 63 2.92 -25.03 26.11
CA SER A 63 3.90 -24.28 25.31
C SER A 63 4.98 -23.59 26.15
N LYS A 64 4.67 -23.31 27.43
CA LYS A 64 5.61 -22.77 28.43
C LYS A 64 6.26 -23.83 29.31
N GLN A 65 5.98 -25.11 29.06
CA GLN A 65 6.50 -26.29 29.77
C GLN A 65 6.20 -26.27 31.28
N PHE A 66 4.97 -25.95 31.65
CA PHE A 66 4.47 -26.12 33.01
C PHE A 66 3.71 -27.45 33.16
N PRO A 67 3.75 -28.10 34.34
CA PRO A 67 4.56 -27.73 35.51
C PRO A 67 6.07 -27.90 35.26
N LYS A 68 6.88 -27.02 35.84
CA LYS A 68 8.34 -27.13 35.79
C LYS A 68 8.84 -28.25 36.70
N GLU A 69 10.07 -28.70 36.50
CA GLU A 69 10.72 -29.64 37.41
C GLU A 69 11.18 -28.92 38.69
N PHE A 70 11.22 -29.63 39.81
CA PHE A 70 11.90 -29.12 41.01
C PHE A 70 13.40 -29.09 40.78
N GLN A 71 14.04 -28.06 41.34
CA GLN A 71 15.45 -27.78 41.15
C GLN A 71 16.01 -27.14 42.42
N ASN A 72 17.02 -27.75 43.04
CA ASN A 72 17.57 -27.24 44.30
C ASN A 72 18.46 -26.00 44.13
N ASP A 73 19.10 -25.85 42.97
CA ASP A 73 20.08 -24.81 42.66
C ASP A 73 19.81 -24.23 41.27
N THR A 74 20.08 -22.95 41.06
CA THR A 74 19.93 -22.33 39.73
C THR A 74 20.99 -22.88 38.79
N LEU A 75 20.59 -23.49 37.68
CA LEU A 75 21.53 -24.05 36.71
C LEU A 75 21.66 -23.17 35.46
N PRO A 76 22.90 -22.94 34.97
CA PRO A 76 23.10 -22.29 33.69
C PRO A 76 22.56 -23.17 32.55
N ASN A 77 21.89 -22.55 31.60
CA ASN A 77 21.34 -23.23 30.43
C ASN A 77 22.09 -22.78 29.17
N LYS A 78 22.72 -23.73 28.47
CA LYS A 78 23.56 -23.43 27.29
C LYS A 78 22.76 -22.86 26.10
N ASP A 79 21.44 -23.10 26.06
CA ASP A 79 20.59 -22.78 24.92
C ASP A 79 19.49 -21.73 25.22
N GLY A 80 19.51 -21.07 26.38
CA GLY A 80 18.42 -20.15 26.75
C GLY A 80 18.58 -19.45 28.10
N TYR A 81 17.47 -19.36 28.83
CA TYR A 81 17.40 -18.79 30.18
C TYR A 81 17.86 -19.80 31.24
N PRO A 82 18.49 -19.36 32.34
CA PRO A 82 18.83 -20.23 33.48
C PRO A 82 17.63 -21.03 33.97
N ARG A 83 17.86 -22.25 34.41
CA ARG A 83 16.84 -23.03 35.13
C ARG A 83 16.88 -22.58 36.59
N TYR A 84 15.96 -21.69 36.96
CA TYR A 84 15.91 -21.15 38.31
C TYR A 84 15.70 -22.20 39.38
N ARG A 85 16.31 -21.94 40.54
CA ARG A 85 16.03 -22.64 41.78
C ARG A 85 14.53 -22.65 42.06
N ARG A 86 14.03 -23.85 42.35
CA ARG A 86 12.64 -24.18 42.59
C ARG A 86 12.58 -25.41 43.48
N ARG A 87 12.84 -25.23 44.77
CA ARG A 87 12.89 -26.34 45.73
C ARG A 87 11.51 -26.90 46.01
N ASP A 88 11.44 -28.16 46.40
CA ASP A 88 10.25 -28.72 47.01
C ASP A 88 10.24 -28.33 48.50
N THR A 89 9.49 -27.28 48.83
CA THR A 89 9.37 -26.78 50.21
C THR A 89 8.16 -27.38 50.93
N GLY A 90 7.36 -28.22 50.27
CA GLY A 90 6.08 -28.71 50.79
C GLY A 90 4.96 -27.66 50.86
N ILE A 91 5.23 -26.40 50.49
CA ILE A 91 4.23 -25.32 50.47
C ILE A 91 3.36 -25.46 49.22
N THR A 92 2.05 -25.36 49.40
CA THR A 92 1.07 -25.38 48.31
C THR A 92 0.10 -24.20 48.40
N MET A 93 -0.44 -23.80 47.24
CA MET A 93 -1.47 -22.78 47.11
C MET A 93 -2.68 -23.37 46.38
N THR A 94 -3.87 -22.85 46.67
CA THR A 94 -5.10 -23.29 45.99
C THR A 94 -5.50 -22.28 44.91
N ILE A 95 -5.67 -22.76 43.67
CA ILE A 95 -6.27 -22.01 42.56
C ILE A 95 -7.54 -22.74 42.12
N GLY A 96 -8.69 -22.14 42.43
CA GLY A 96 -9.98 -22.77 42.18
C GLY A 96 -10.07 -24.11 42.92
N LYS A 97 -10.10 -25.22 42.16
CA LYS A 97 -10.13 -26.59 42.70
C LYS A 97 -8.78 -27.30 42.71
N TYR A 98 -7.71 -26.63 42.26
CA TYR A 98 -6.40 -27.24 42.07
C TYR A 98 -5.43 -26.77 43.15
N ALA A 99 -4.65 -27.72 43.70
CA ALA A 99 -3.49 -27.42 44.54
C ALA A 99 -2.25 -27.32 43.65
N VAL A 100 -1.49 -26.24 43.78
CA VAL A 100 -0.27 -25.97 43.03
C VAL A 100 0.88 -25.70 43.98
N ASP A 101 2.07 -26.14 43.62
CA ASP A 101 3.31 -25.95 44.37
C ASP A 101 4.28 -25.05 43.59
N ASN A 102 5.54 -25.01 44.02
CA ASN A 102 6.57 -24.21 43.37
C ASN A 102 6.68 -24.51 41.87
N ARG A 103 6.33 -25.68 41.34
CA ARG A 103 6.38 -26.03 39.88
C ARG A 103 5.52 -25.16 38.99
N TRP A 104 4.57 -24.42 39.56
CA TRP A 104 3.63 -23.56 38.85
C TRP A 104 3.99 -22.07 38.91
N ILE A 105 5.03 -21.70 39.66
CA ILE A 105 5.39 -20.30 39.86
C ILE A 105 6.16 -19.76 38.65
N VAL A 106 5.68 -18.67 38.08
CA VAL A 106 6.37 -17.88 37.06
C VAL A 106 7.53 -17.13 37.75
N PRO A 107 8.76 -17.15 37.20
CA PRO A 107 9.89 -16.44 37.78
C PRO A 107 9.61 -14.94 38.00
N TYR A 108 9.97 -14.41 39.16
CA TYR A 108 9.65 -13.03 39.54
C TYR A 108 10.76 -12.40 40.38
N ASN A 109 10.82 -11.06 40.39
CA ASN A 109 11.62 -10.31 41.35
C ASN A 109 10.71 -9.84 42.49
N PRO A 110 10.98 -10.18 43.77
CA PRO A 110 10.13 -9.81 44.90
C PRO A 110 9.86 -8.31 45.01
N TYR A 111 10.88 -7.47 44.79
CA TYR A 111 10.75 -6.01 44.87
C TYR A 111 9.86 -5.46 43.75
N LEU A 112 10.08 -5.88 42.49
CA LEU A 112 9.27 -5.43 41.36
C LEU A 112 7.81 -5.87 41.50
N LEU A 113 7.60 -7.12 41.91
CA LEU A 113 6.26 -7.66 42.15
C LEU A 113 5.52 -6.86 43.22
N MET A 114 6.15 -6.59 44.37
CA MET A 114 5.54 -5.81 45.45
C MET A 114 5.32 -4.33 45.08
N LYS A 115 6.28 -3.72 44.36
CA LYS A 115 6.22 -2.31 43.99
C LYS A 115 5.09 -2.02 42.99
N TYR A 116 4.89 -2.90 42.02
CA TYR A 116 3.96 -2.67 40.91
C TYR A 116 2.66 -3.47 41.02
N ASN A 117 2.62 -4.51 41.87
CA ASN A 117 1.43 -5.35 42.11
C ASN A 117 0.75 -5.80 40.81
N ALA A 118 1.56 -6.36 39.88
CA ALA A 118 1.15 -6.74 38.53
C ALA A 118 1.86 -8.03 38.08
N HIS A 119 1.38 -8.64 36.98
CA HIS A 119 2.00 -9.85 36.43
C HIS A 119 3.33 -9.55 35.71
N ILE A 120 4.47 -9.67 36.39
CA ILE A 120 5.82 -9.42 35.88
C ILE A 120 6.68 -10.69 35.92
N ASN A 121 6.87 -11.33 34.75
CA ASN A 121 7.89 -12.39 34.61
C ASN A 121 9.29 -11.76 34.47
N VAL A 122 10.25 -12.18 35.30
CA VAL A 122 11.63 -11.70 35.28
C VAL A 122 12.58 -12.83 34.92
N GLU A 123 13.35 -12.62 33.85
CA GLU A 123 14.26 -13.62 33.28
C GLU A 123 15.66 -13.00 33.14
N ILE A 124 16.70 -13.81 33.38
CA ILE A 124 18.11 -13.44 33.27
C ILE A 124 18.59 -13.89 31.88
N CYS A 125 18.90 -12.90 31.05
CA CYS A 125 19.38 -13.12 29.69
C CYS A 125 20.90 -13.35 29.70
N ALA A 126 21.33 -14.61 29.81
CA ALA A 126 22.75 -14.97 29.93
C ALA A 126 23.46 -15.30 28.60
N THR A 127 22.73 -15.50 27.49
CA THR A 127 23.32 -15.93 26.21
C THR A 127 23.17 -14.89 25.10
N VAL A 128 24.10 -14.90 24.14
CA VAL A 128 24.04 -14.05 22.93
C VAL A 128 22.76 -14.33 22.13
N LYS A 129 22.35 -15.60 22.04
CA LYS A 129 21.13 -16.00 21.35
C LYS A 129 19.88 -15.37 21.98
N THR A 130 19.73 -15.46 23.31
CA THR A 130 18.62 -14.81 24.02
C THR A 130 18.63 -13.29 23.90
N HIS A 131 19.82 -12.68 23.74
CA HIS A 131 19.95 -11.25 23.51
C HIS A 131 19.48 -10.85 22.10
N LEU A 132 19.84 -11.63 21.07
CA LEU A 132 19.43 -11.40 19.68
C LEU A 132 17.93 -11.67 19.46
N ASP A 133 17.35 -12.64 20.16
CA ASP A 133 15.92 -12.98 20.08
C ASP A 133 15.03 -11.99 20.85
N ALA A 134 15.61 -11.11 21.68
CA ALA A 134 14.86 -10.15 22.47
C ALA A 134 14.26 -9.04 21.60
N ARG A 135 12.95 -8.84 21.70
CA ARG A 135 12.26 -7.71 21.06
C ARG A 135 12.40 -6.45 21.91
N TYR A 136 12.97 -5.40 21.32
CA TYR A 136 13.03 -4.08 21.95
C TYR A 136 11.63 -3.45 22.06
N VAL A 137 11.35 -2.88 23.22
CA VAL A 137 10.16 -2.09 23.52
C VAL A 137 10.64 -0.77 24.12
N ARG A 138 10.13 0.37 23.63
CA ARG A 138 10.53 1.69 24.14
C ARG A 138 10.08 1.86 25.59
N ALA A 139 10.83 2.64 26.38
CA ALA A 139 10.54 2.85 27.81
C ALA A 139 9.09 3.28 28.10
N PRO A 140 8.46 4.22 27.34
CA PRO A 140 7.06 4.59 27.57
C PRO A 140 6.08 3.44 27.30
N GLU A 141 6.31 2.67 26.23
CA GLU A 141 5.47 1.50 25.89
C GLU A 141 5.61 0.40 26.95
N ALA A 142 6.83 0.18 27.46
CA ALA A 142 7.07 -0.77 28.54
C ALA A 142 6.35 -0.38 29.84
N ALA A 143 6.38 0.91 30.21
CA ALA A 143 5.65 1.43 31.36
C ALA A 143 4.13 1.27 31.17
N TRP A 144 3.59 1.63 29.99
CA TRP A 144 2.17 1.43 29.69
C TRP A 144 1.71 -0.01 29.84
N ARG A 145 2.53 -0.97 29.36
CA ARG A 145 2.27 -2.41 29.54
C ARG A 145 2.33 -2.83 31.01
N LEU A 146 3.32 -2.32 31.76
CA LEU A 146 3.53 -2.66 33.17
C LEU A 146 2.35 -2.23 34.05
N PHE A 147 1.79 -1.05 33.77
CA PHE A 147 0.63 -0.52 34.47
C PHE A 147 -0.71 -0.96 33.88
N GLU A 148 -0.71 -1.91 32.93
CA GLU A 148 -1.91 -2.42 32.25
C GLU A 148 -2.79 -1.32 31.63
N PHE A 149 -2.19 -0.21 31.21
CA PHE A 149 -2.93 0.85 30.53
C PHE A 149 -3.36 0.40 29.12
N PRO A 150 -4.55 0.82 28.64
CA PRO A 150 -4.98 0.55 27.28
C PRO A 150 -3.94 1.06 26.27
N LEU A 151 -3.44 0.15 25.44
CA LEU A 151 -2.59 0.47 24.30
C LEU A 151 -3.43 0.52 23.03
N HIS A 152 -2.98 1.31 22.05
CA HIS A 152 -3.54 1.24 20.70
C HIS A 152 -3.34 -0.17 20.16
N ASP A 153 -4.44 -0.83 19.77
CA ASP A 153 -4.38 -2.13 19.12
C ASP A 153 -4.49 -1.99 17.61
N LYS A 154 -3.97 -2.96 16.87
CA LYS A 154 -4.15 -3.03 15.43
C LYS A 154 -5.57 -3.46 15.14
N SER A 155 -6.42 -2.49 14.80
CA SER A 155 -7.82 -2.76 14.43
C SER A 155 -7.97 -3.60 13.16
N ARG A 156 -6.94 -3.69 12.31
CA ARG A 156 -7.01 -4.34 10.99
C ARG A 156 -5.74 -5.08 10.62
N VAL A 157 -5.90 -6.21 9.92
CA VAL A 157 -4.79 -6.95 9.30
C VAL A 157 -4.46 -6.30 7.97
N VAL A 158 -3.21 -5.91 7.76
CA VAL A 158 -2.75 -5.36 6.47
C VAL A 158 -2.12 -6.47 5.63
N ILE A 159 -2.71 -6.78 4.48
CA ILE A 159 -2.17 -7.75 3.52
C ILE A 159 -1.54 -6.98 2.37
N ARG A 160 -0.28 -7.33 2.04
CA ARG A 160 0.43 -6.74 0.90
C ARG A 160 0.38 -7.67 -0.29
N LEU A 161 -0.18 -7.19 -1.39
CA LEU A 161 -0.30 -7.93 -2.64
C LEU A 161 0.90 -7.65 -3.55
N ALA A 162 1.50 -8.73 -4.04
CA ALA A 162 2.60 -8.72 -5.00
C ALA A 162 2.14 -8.11 -6.33
N VAL A 163 3.06 -7.35 -6.95
CA VAL A 163 2.91 -6.75 -8.28
C VAL A 163 4.24 -6.93 -8.99
N HIS A 164 4.26 -7.75 -10.04
CA HIS A 164 5.46 -8.03 -10.83
C HIS A 164 5.06 -8.44 -12.25
N LEU A 165 5.99 -8.28 -13.18
CA LEU A 165 5.83 -8.78 -14.56
C LEU A 165 5.94 -10.32 -14.59
N PRO A 166 5.49 -10.97 -15.68
CA PRO A 166 5.72 -12.39 -15.88
C PRO A 166 7.21 -12.73 -15.74
N ASN A 167 7.51 -13.77 -14.96
CA ASN A 167 8.88 -14.26 -14.71
C ASN A 167 9.83 -13.23 -14.04
N GLN A 168 9.30 -12.17 -13.43
CA GLN A 168 10.07 -11.19 -12.66
C GLN A 168 9.64 -11.13 -11.19
N GLN A 169 9.28 -12.29 -10.61
CA GLN A 169 8.94 -12.39 -9.20
C GLN A 169 10.15 -11.98 -8.33
N PRO A 170 9.97 -11.16 -7.29
CA PRO A 170 11.04 -10.86 -6.35
C PRO A 170 11.39 -12.12 -5.54
N VAL A 171 12.67 -12.47 -5.50
CA VAL A 171 13.21 -13.56 -4.67
C VAL A 171 14.10 -12.96 -3.61
N TYR A 172 13.77 -13.23 -2.35
CA TYR A 172 14.56 -12.79 -1.19
C TYR A 172 15.33 -13.98 -0.62
N PHE A 173 16.62 -13.80 -0.39
CA PHE A 173 17.51 -14.83 0.15
C PHE A 173 18.54 -14.21 1.09
N ALA A 174 19.04 -15.03 2.01
CA ALA A 174 20.28 -14.73 2.71
C ALA A 174 21.46 -15.18 1.84
N GLU A 175 22.55 -14.43 1.86
CA GLU A 175 23.79 -14.76 1.15
C GLU A 175 24.21 -16.21 1.45
N GLY A 176 24.51 -16.98 0.40
CA GLY A 176 24.84 -18.41 0.47
C GLY A 176 23.64 -19.37 0.34
N ASN A 177 22.39 -18.87 0.36
CA ASN A 177 21.17 -19.67 0.19
C ASN A 177 20.42 -19.36 -1.12
N GLU A 178 21.11 -18.83 -2.12
CA GLU A 178 20.54 -18.39 -3.41
C GLU A 178 19.77 -19.52 -4.09
N ARG A 179 20.39 -20.70 -4.20
CA ARG A 179 19.82 -21.86 -4.92
C ARG A 179 18.54 -22.36 -4.27
N GLU A 180 18.53 -22.49 -2.94
CA GLU A 180 17.35 -22.95 -2.20
C GLU A 180 16.21 -21.91 -2.29
N ALA A 181 16.54 -20.62 -2.27
CA ALA A 181 15.54 -19.57 -2.44
C ALA A 181 14.93 -19.57 -3.84
N LEU A 182 15.73 -19.83 -4.88
CA LEU A 182 15.25 -20.00 -6.26
C LEU A 182 14.34 -21.23 -6.39
N GLU A 183 14.72 -22.37 -5.81
CA GLU A 183 13.89 -23.59 -5.82
C GLU A 183 12.55 -23.37 -5.09
N ARG A 184 12.57 -22.65 -3.97
CA ARG A 184 11.33 -22.26 -3.26
C ARG A 184 10.49 -21.28 -4.06
N ALA A 185 11.09 -20.30 -4.73
CA ALA A 185 10.38 -19.34 -5.56
C ALA A 185 9.77 -19.99 -6.82
N ALA A 186 10.40 -21.03 -7.36
CA ALA A 186 9.88 -21.78 -8.51
C ALA A 186 8.63 -22.61 -8.17
N THR A 187 8.52 -23.07 -6.93
CA THR A 187 7.42 -23.94 -6.47
C THR A 187 6.27 -23.16 -5.83
N LYS A 188 6.56 -22.02 -5.19
CA LYS A 188 5.58 -21.25 -4.43
C LYS A 188 5.00 -20.10 -5.25
N ASP A 189 3.68 -20.07 -5.33
CA ASP A 189 2.96 -18.96 -5.96
C ASP A 189 3.07 -17.66 -5.14
N THR A 190 3.15 -16.54 -5.86
CA THR A 190 2.93 -15.22 -5.29
C THR A 190 1.43 -14.97 -5.12
N THR A 191 1.04 -13.93 -4.37
CA THR A 191 -0.38 -13.56 -4.26
C THR A 191 -1.02 -13.30 -5.64
N LEU A 192 -0.22 -12.79 -6.60
CA LEU A 192 -0.65 -12.48 -7.97
C LEU A 192 -0.83 -13.75 -8.80
N THR A 193 0.16 -14.64 -8.85
CA THR A 193 0.04 -15.88 -9.64
C THR A 193 -1.01 -16.82 -9.06
N ALA A 194 -1.15 -16.83 -7.73
CA ALA A 194 -2.22 -17.56 -7.06
C ALA A 194 -3.60 -16.98 -7.38
N TRP A 195 -3.73 -15.67 -7.56
CA TRP A 195 -5.01 -15.04 -7.94
C TRP A 195 -5.44 -15.44 -9.35
N PHE A 196 -4.52 -15.48 -10.31
CA PHE A 196 -4.80 -16.04 -11.64
C PHE A 196 -5.31 -17.49 -11.57
N LYS A 197 -4.63 -18.33 -10.77
CA LYS A 197 -5.05 -19.72 -10.54
C LYS A 197 -6.39 -19.81 -9.82
N LEU A 198 -6.68 -18.88 -8.91
CA LEU A 198 -7.97 -18.79 -8.22
C LEU A 198 -9.08 -18.47 -9.21
N ASN A 199 -8.93 -17.42 -10.03
CA ASN A 199 -9.92 -17.04 -11.04
C ASN A 199 -10.15 -18.15 -12.08
N ALA A 200 -9.10 -18.88 -12.45
CA ALA A 200 -9.22 -20.02 -13.35
C ALA A 200 -10.09 -21.15 -12.76
N LYS A 201 -9.99 -21.39 -11.43
CA LYS A 201 -10.67 -22.49 -10.74
C LYS A 201 -12.04 -22.13 -10.18
N ASN A 202 -12.21 -20.89 -9.71
CA ASN A 202 -13.39 -20.44 -9.00
C ASN A 202 -14.03 -19.25 -9.72
N PRO A 203 -15.18 -19.45 -10.39
CA PRO A 203 -15.92 -18.36 -11.03
C PRO A 203 -16.34 -17.25 -10.05
N ASP A 204 -16.62 -17.57 -8.78
CA ASP A 204 -17.02 -16.58 -7.78
C ASP A 204 -15.90 -15.58 -7.47
N ALA A 205 -14.63 -15.96 -7.67
CA ALA A 205 -13.52 -15.04 -7.46
C ALA A 205 -13.45 -13.92 -8.52
N ARG A 206 -14.02 -14.17 -9.71
CA ARG A 206 -13.96 -13.26 -10.88
C ARG A 206 -14.81 -12.00 -10.72
N GLN A 207 -15.63 -11.93 -9.68
CA GLN A 207 -16.40 -10.73 -9.35
C GLN A 207 -15.60 -9.69 -8.56
N TYR A 208 -14.45 -10.09 -8.01
CA TYR A 208 -13.65 -9.24 -7.12
C TYR A 208 -12.38 -8.76 -7.81
N LEU A 209 -12.08 -7.47 -7.64
CA LEU A 209 -10.80 -6.90 -8.05
C LEU A 209 -9.66 -7.51 -7.24
N TYR A 210 -8.44 -7.48 -7.79
CA TYR A 210 -7.30 -8.11 -7.15
C TYR A 210 -7.06 -7.60 -5.72
N ASP A 211 -7.26 -6.30 -5.46
CA ASP A 211 -7.13 -5.70 -4.15
C ASP A 211 -8.29 -6.00 -3.18
N ASP A 212 -9.43 -6.45 -3.69
CA ASP A 212 -10.57 -6.91 -2.88
C ASP A 212 -10.47 -8.37 -2.46
N ILE A 213 -9.72 -9.19 -3.20
CA ILE A 213 -9.55 -10.62 -2.92
C ILE A 213 -9.24 -10.92 -1.45
N PRO A 214 -8.33 -10.20 -0.75
CA PRO A 214 -8.02 -10.52 0.65
C PRO A 214 -9.17 -10.31 1.64
N GLN A 215 -10.21 -9.55 1.25
CA GLN A 215 -11.43 -9.39 2.04
C GLN A 215 -12.27 -10.68 2.00
N HIS A 216 -12.29 -11.38 0.87
CA HIS A 216 -13.09 -12.58 0.64
C HIS A 216 -12.31 -13.90 0.76
N PHE A 217 -10.98 -13.84 0.59
CA PHE A 217 -10.10 -14.99 0.57
C PHE A 217 -8.90 -14.80 1.50
N VAL A 218 -8.39 -15.91 2.05
CA VAL A 218 -7.19 -15.97 2.87
C VAL A 218 -6.06 -16.60 2.05
N PHE A 219 -4.90 -15.94 2.02
CA PHE A 219 -3.70 -16.48 1.40
C PHE A 219 -2.97 -17.39 2.39
N GLU A 220 -2.90 -18.68 2.08
CA GLU A 220 -2.28 -19.70 2.92
C GLU A 220 -0.76 -19.79 2.71
N ARG A 221 -0.05 -20.38 3.68
CA ARG A 221 1.42 -20.56 3.61
C ARG A 221 1.89 -21.38 2.41
N ASN A 222 1.02 -22.26 1.90
CA ASN A 222 1.22 -23.08 0.70
C ASN A 222 1.13 -22.29 -0.62
N GLY A 223 0.81 -20.99 -0.58
CA GLY A 223 0.70 -20.14 -1.78
C GLY A 223 -0.67 -20.18 -2.45
N THR A 224 -1.73 -20.60 -1.75
CA THR A 224 -3.09 -20.68 -2.34
C THR A 224 -4.08 -19.77 -1.64
N TRP A 225 -5.10 -19.32 -2.39
CA TRP A 225 -6.22 -18.58 -1.86
C TRP A 225 -7.37 -19.53 -1.48
N LYS A 226 -7.90 -19.41 -0.27
CA LYS A 226 -9.09 -20.12 0.20
C LYS A 226 -10.18 -19.16 0.66
N HIS A 227 -11.44 -19.56 0.51
CA HIS A 227 -12.56 -18.73 0.95
C HIS A 227 -12.45 -18.40 2.43
N ARG A 228 -12.67 -17.15 2.78
CA ARG A 228 -12.65 -16.69 4.17
C ARG A 228 -13.94 -17.13 4.87
N LEU A 229 -13.79 -17.68 6.08
CA LEU A 229 -14.92 -18.07 6.92
C LEU A 229 -15.16 -17.08 8.06
N LEU A 230 -14.11 -16.43 8.58
CA LEU A 230 -14.17 -15.45 9.67
C LEU A 230 -13.22 -14.26 9.43
N GLY A 231 -13.67 -13.05 9.82
CA GLY A 231 -12.89 -11.82 9.90
C GLY A 231 -13.21 -10.77 8.83
N GLU A 232 -13.70 -9.60 9.24
CA GLU A 232 -14.17 -8.54 8.32
C GLU A 232 -13.21 -7.35 8.22
N ASN A 233 -12.14 -7.32 9.01
CA ASN A 233 -11.24 -6.16 9.15
C ASN A 233 -9.88 -6.36 8.48
N VAL A 234 -9.89 -6.59 7.16
CA VAL A 234 -8.68 -6.69 6.34
C VAL A 234 -8.51 -5.45 5.48
N VAL A 235 -7.33 -4.85 5.51
CA VAL A 235 -6.95 -3.78 4.58
C VAL A 235 -5.91 -4.32 3.62
N CYS A 236 -6.23 -4.27 2.34
CA CYS A 236 -5.30 -4.63 1.30
C CYS A 236 -4.41 -3.44 0.90
N ARG A 237 -3.15 -3.72 0.54
CA ARG A 237 -2.28 -2.77 -0.15
C ARG A 237 -1.49 -3.48 -1.23
N MET A 238 -1.52 -2.98 -2.46
CA MET A 238 -0.55 -3.39 -3.47
C MET A 238 0.77 -2.66 -3.30
N TYR A 239 1.89 -3.30 -3.67
CA TYR A 239 3.18 -2.62 -3.74
C TYR A 239 3.09 -1.40 -4.68
N SER A 240 3.72 -0.30 -4.28
CA SER A 240 3.86 0.89 -5.11
C SER A 240 4.82 0.60 -6.27
N VAL A 241 4.45 1.05 -7.47
CA VAL A 241 5.28 0.92 -8.67
C VAL A 241 5.52 2.32 -9.22
N SER A 242 6.77 2.62 -9.58
CA SER A 242 7.12 3.90 -10.19
C SER A 242 6.52 4.00 -11.60
N PRO A 243 5.96 5.15 -12.01
CA PRO A 243 5.56 5.38 -13.41
C PRO A 243 6.69 5.19 -14.42
N SER A 244 7.96 5.32 -14.00
CA SER A 244 9.12 5.05 -14.86
C SER A 244 9.29 3.57 -15.21
N ASP A 245 8.76 2.65 -14.39
CA ASP A 245 8.67 1.22 -14.69
C ASP A 245 7.37 0.96 -15.46
N VAL A 246 7.36 1.40 -16.72
CA VAL A 246 6.15 1.57 -17.56
C VAL A 246 5.27 0.34 -17.54
N GLU A 247 5.78 -0.82 -17.91
CA GLU A 247 4.95 -2.03 -18.04
C GLU A 247 4.42 -2.53 -16.69
N ARG A 248 5.23 -2.48 -15.63
CA ARG A 248 4.77 -2.91 -14.30
C ARG A 248 3.76 -1.92 -13.71
N TYR A 249 3.90 -0.63 -13.98
CA TYR A 249 2.95 0.39 -13.58
C TYR A 249 1.59 0.17 -14.24
N HIS A 250 1.55 -0.09 -15.54
CA HIS A 250 0.31 -0.36 -16.26
C HIS A 250 -0.30 -1.71 -15.88
N LEU A 251 0.52 -2.73 -15.60
CA LEU A 251 0.03 -3.98 -15.01
C LEU A 251 -0.67 -3.71 -13.67
N ARG A 252 -0.06 -2.92 -12.78
CA ARG A 252 -0.66 -2.53 -11.51
C ARG A 252 -1.98 -1.79 -11.71
N LEU A 253 -2.05 -0.91 -12.70
CA LEU A 253 -3.26 -0.18 -13.05
C LEU A 253 -4.36 -1.17 -13.48
N LEU A 254 -4.08 -2.07 -14.41
CA LEU A 254 -5.04 -3.05 -14.89
C LEU A 254 -5.56 -3.98 -13.78
N LEU A 255 -4.74 -4.32 -12.78
CA LEU A 255 -5.17 -5.10 -11.62
C LEU A 255 -6.27 -4.42 -10.78
N LEU A 256 -6.38 -3.09 -10.83
CA LEU A 256 -7.43 -2.31 -10.15
C LEU A 256 -8.75 -2.28 -10.91
N TYR A 257 -8.79 -2.75 -12.17
CA TYR A 257 -9.96 -2.60 -13.03
C TYR A 257 -10.40 -3.89 -13.74
N THR A 258 -9.59 -4.96 -13.69
CA THR A 258 -9.88 -6.23 -14.35
C THR A 258 -10.02 -7.36 -13.32
N PRO A 259 -11.24 -7.69 -12.85
CA PRO A 259 -11.45 -8.67 -11.78
C PRO A 259 -11.35 -10.13 -12.22
N ASP A 260 -11.56 -10.43 -13.50
CA ASP A 260 -11.75 -11.79 -14.04
C ASP A 260 -10.51 -12.40 -14.69
N ALA A 261 -9.38 -11.70 -14.67
CA ALA A 261 -8.15 -12.15 -15.32
C ALA A 261 -7.66 -13.49 -14.74
N CYS A 262 -7.47 -14.47 -15.62
CA CYS A 262 -6.98 -15.81 -15.27
C CYS A 262 -5.49 -16.01 -15.61
N SER A 263 -4.84 -14.99 -16.20
CA SER A 263 -3.42 -14.98 -16.53
C SER A 263 -2.94 -13.55 -16.82
N SER A 264 -1.63 -13.39 -16.94
CA SER A 264 -1.02 -12.12 -17.39
C SER A 264 -1.48 -11.71 -18.80
N ASP A 265 -1.71 -12.67 -19.69
CA ASP A 265 -2.27 -12.38 -21.02
C ASP A 265 -3.77 -12.08 -20.96
N GLY A 266 -4.50 -12.71 -20.03
CA GLY A 266 -5.89 -12.37 -19.73
C GLY A 266 -6.04 -10.91 -19.31
N LEU A 267 -5.11 -10.40 -18.49
CA LEU A 267 -5.01 -8.97 -18.14
C LEU A 267 -4.82 -8.06 -19.35
N LYS A 268 -4.08 -8.49 -20.38
CA LYS A 268 -3.87 -7.73 -21.61
C LYS A 268 -4.99 -7.90 -22.65
N THR A 269 -5.94 -8.78 -22.39
CA THR A 269 -7.02 -9.08 -23.34
C THR A 269 -8.10 -8.01 -23.23
N VAL A 270 -8.39 -7.29 -24.31
CA VAL A 270 -9.46 -6.28 -24.41
C VAL A 270 -10.31 -6.66 -25.62
N ASP A 271 -11.63 -6.75 -25.46
CA ASP A 271 -12.58 -7.14 -26.53
C ASP A 271 -12.19 -8.41 -27.29
N GLY A 272 -11.68 -9.41 -26.56
CA GLY A 272 -11.25 -10.69 -27.12
C GLY A 272 -9.89 -10.67 -27.84
N GLN A 273 -9.19 -9.53 -27.89
CA GLN A 273 -7.85 -9.40 -28.46
C GLN A 273 -6.77 -9.19 -27.40
N VAL A 274 -5.70 -9.96 -27.48
CA VAL A 274 -4.54 -9.84 -26.57
C VAL A 274 -3.62 -8.72 -27.05
N CYS A 275 -3.45 -7.68 -26.25
CA CYS A 275 -2.50 -6.60 -26.54
C CYS A 275 -1.04 -7.07 -26.34
N GLN A 276 -0.09 -6.40 -26.99
CA GLN A 276 1.32 -6.75 -26.84
C GLN A 276 1.86 -6.35 -25.47
N THR A 277 1.47 -5.15 -25.01
CA THR A 277 1.95 -4.54 -23.77
C THR A 277 0.80 -4.28 -22.78
N PHE A 278 1.12 -4.17 -21.50
CA PHE A 278 0.15 -3.75 -20.48
C PHE A 278 -0.25 -2.30 -20.67
N MET A 279 0.66 -1.43 -21.13
CA MET A 279 0.33 -0.04 -21.48
C MET A 279 -0.73 0.03 -22.58
N GLU A 280 -0.56 -0.73 -23.67
CA GLU A 280 -1.54 -0.77 -24.75
C GLU A 280 -2.91 -1.26 -24.27
N ALA A 281 -2.95 -2.32 -23.45
CA ALA A 281 -4.20 -2.83 -22.87
C ALA A 281 -4.88 -1.81 -21.94
N ALA A 282 -4.10 -1.01 -21.21
CA ALA A 282 -4.64 0.06 -20.36
C ALA A 282 -5.21 1.21 -21.20
N LYS A 283 -4.55 1.57 -22.32
CA LYS A 283 -5.07 2.56 -23.28
C LYS A 283 -6.39 2.11 -23.89
N ARG A 284 -6.45 0.88 -24.42
CA ARG A 284 -7.67 0.34 -25.05
C ARG A 284 -8.85 0.18 -24.08
N ARG A 285 -8.61 0.22 -22.77
CA ARG A 285 -9.65 0.21 -21.72
C ARG A 285 -10.00 1.61 -21.22
N ASP A 286 -9.49 2.66 -21.88
CA ASP A 286 -9.68 4.06 -21.48
C ASP A 286 -9.26 4.37 -20.04
N LEU A 287 -8.30 3.60 -19.51
CA LEU A 287 -7.76 3.80 -18.16
C LEU A 287 -6.65 4.86 -18.13
N LEU A 288 -6.15 5.25 -19.29
CA LEU A 288 -5.18 6.31 -19.47
C LEU A 288 -5.82 7.46 -20.22
N ARG A 289 -5.47 8.69 -19.87
CA ARG A 289 -5.77 9.83 -20.71
C ARG A 289 -4.86 9.79 -21.94
N ASP A 290 -5.46 9.83 -23.12
CA ASP A 290 -4.78 10.13 -24.36
C ASP A 290 -5.50 11.25 -25.12
N ASP A 291 -4.96 11.62 -26.28
CA ASP A 291 -5.44 12.73 -27.09
C ASP A 291 -6.43 12.27 -28.18
N THR A 292 -6.80 10.99 -28.20
CA THR A 292 -7.63 10.40 -29.25
C THR A 292 -9.03 11.05 -29.30
N GLU A 293 -9.59 11.41 -28.14
CA GLU A 293 -10.86 12.13 -28.08
C GLU A 293 -10.77 13.53 -28.68
N TYR A 294 -9.62 14.21 -28.56
CA TYR A 294 -9.41 15.53 -29.16
C TYR A 294 -9.26 15.42 -30.68
N GLU A 295 -8.53 14.40 -31.15
CA GLU A 295 -8.42 14.12 -32.59
C GLU A 295 -9.80 13.80 -33.19
N ARG A 296 -10.58 12.91 -32.57
CA ARG A 296 -11.92 12.56 -33.03
C ARG A 296 -12.86 13.77 -33.05
N CYS A 297 -12.87 14.55 -31.97
CA CYS A 297 -13.65 15.77 -31.86
C CYS A 297 -13.30 16.78 -32.97
N MET A 298 -12.00 17.03 -33.17
CA MET A 298 -11.53 17.92 -34.23
C MET A 298 -11.88 17.40 -35.63
N SER A 299 -11.71 16.09 -35.90
CA SER A 299 -12.08 15.48 -37.17
C SER A 299 -13.57 15.58 -37.47
N GLU A 300 -14.44 15.44 -36.48
CA GLU A 300 -15.88 15.62 -36.65
C GLU A 300 -16.22 17.08 -36.99
N VAL A 301 -15.61 18.03 -36.27
CA VAL A 301 -15.88 19.47 -36.40
C VAL A 301 -15.41 20.05 -37.74
N VAL A 302 -14.30 19.53 -38.30
CA VAL A 302 -13.81 19.88 -39.64
C VAL A 302 -14.90 19.75 -40.72
N ILE A 303 -15.83 18.82 -40.55
CA ILE A 303 -16.84 18.49 -41.59
C ILE A 303 -17.91 19.58 -41.72
N PHE A 304 -18.22 20.32 -40.64
CA PHE A 304 -19.39 21.20 -40.61
C PHE A 304 -19.17 22.60 -40.02
N GLN A 305 -17.98 22.91 -39.49
CA GLN A 305 -17.68 24.22 -38.91
C GLN A 305 -16.67 25.01 -39.75
N MET A 306 -16.73 26.34 -39.61
CA MET A 306 -15.79 27.26 -40.27
C MET A 306 -14.43 27.27 -39.56
N SER A 307 -13.35 27.57 -40.28
CA SER A 307 -11.97 27.60 -39.77
C SER A 307 -11.80 28.44 -38.49
N GLN A 308 -12.51 29.57 -38.37
CA GLN A 308 -12.51 30.39 -37.15
C GLN A 308 -13.08 29.66 -35.91
N GLN A 309 -14.11 28.83 -36.11
CA GLN A 309 -14.69 28.01 -35.04
C GLN A 309 -13.75 26.86 -34.68
N LEU A 310 -13.08 26.24 -35.67
CA LEU A 310 -12.03 25.25 -35.41
C LEU A 310 -10.89 25.86 -34.57
N ARG A 311 -10.40 27.06 -34.90
CA ARG A 311 -9.38 27.76 -34.10
C ARG A 311 -9.86 28.00 -32.66
N THR A 312 -11.14 28.35 -32.49
CA THR A 312 -11.74 28.54 -31.16
C THR A 312 -11.78 27.23 -30.38
N LEU A 313 -12.21 26.13 -30.98
CA LEU A 313 -12.23 24.81 -30.36
C LEU A 313 -10.81 24.35 -29.98
N SER A 314 -9.83 24.55 -30.85
CA SER A 314 -8.41 24.28 -30.55
C SER A 314 -7.93 25.05 -29.32
N CYS A 315 -8.32 26.33 -29.17
CA CYS A 315 -8.01 27.09 -27.96
C CYS A 315 -8.66 26.48 -26.71
N VAL A 316 -9.92 26.05 -26.80
CA VAL A 316 -10.62 25.40 -25.68
C VAL A 316 -9.93 24.10 -25.28
N ILE A 317 -9.54 23.27 -26.24
CA ILE A 317 -8.82 22.00 -25.99
C ILE A 317 -7.48 22.29 -25.31
N LEU A 318 -6.70 23.23 -25.83
CA LEU A 318 -5.40 23.61 -25.24
C LEU A 318 -5.54 24.15 -23.81
N LEU A 319 -6.53 25.02 -23.56
CA LEU A 319 -6.70 25.68 -22.27
C LEU A 319 -7.27 24.77 -21.18
N TYR A 320 -8.24 23.92 -21.52
CA TYR A 320 -9.07 23.25 -20.52
C TYR A 320 -8.94 21.73 -20.51
N CYS A 321 -8.41 21.13 -21.58
CA CYS A 321 -8.36 19.67 -21.70
C CYS A 321 -6.97 19.07 -21.41
N ASN A 322 -5.91 19.88 -21.37
CA ASN A 322 -4.51 19.45 -21.15
C ASN A 322 -4.09 18.29 -22.07
N PRO A 323 -4.04 18.52 -23.40
CA PRO A 323 -3.56 17.51 -24.33
C PRO A 323 -2.13 17.08 -24.00
N THR A 324 -1.85 15.79 -24.13
CA THR A 324 -0.53 15.18 -23.91
C THR A 324 0.43 15.45 -25.06
N LYS A 325 -0.09 15.70 -26.28
CA LYS A 325 0.66 15.97 -27.51
C LYS A 325 0.03 17.15 -28.30
N PRO A 326 0.04 18.37 -27.73
CA PRO A 326 -0.53 19.55 -28.38
C PRO A 326 0.07 19.86 -29.76
N VAL A 327 1.35 19.54 -29.96
CA VAL A 327 2.05 19.75 -31.24
C VAL A 327 1.53 18.83 -32.34
N ASP A 328 1.26 17.57 -32.01
CA ASP A 328 0.72 16.60 -32.97
C ASP A 328 -0.70 17.02 -33.38
N LEU A 329 -1.53 17.43 -32.41
CA LEU A 329 -2.88 17.94 -32.66
C LEU A 329 -2.84 19.21 -33.55
N TRP A 330 -1.95 20.16 -33.26
CA TRP A 330 -1.74 21.33 -34.13
C TRP A 330 -1.37 20.93 -35.56
N ASN A 331 -0.37 20.05 -35.72
CA ASN A 331 0.11 19.65 -37.04
C ASN A 331 -0.96 18.94 -37.88
N SER A 332 -1.82 18.14 -37.24
CA SER A 332 -2.92 17.43 -37.91
C SER A 332 -4.03 18.36 -38.43
N PHE A 333 -4.28 19.50 -37.75
CA PHE A 333 -5.44 20.36 -38.04
C PHE A 333 -5.10 21.78 -38.52
N LYS A 334 -3.83 22.21 -38.51
CA LYS A 334 -3.41 23.57 -38.89
C LYS A 334 -3.87 23.99 -40.28
N ALA A 335 -3.87 23.08 -41.26
CA ALA A 335 -4.31 23.38 -42.62
C ALA A 335 -5.80 23.75 -42.68
N HIS A 336 -6.66 22.98 -42.01
CA HIS A 336 -8.10 23.25 -41.91
C HIS A 336 -8.40 24.55 -41.13
N MET A 337 -7.60 24.81 -40.10
CA MET A 337 -7.67 26.05 -39.33
C MET A 337 -7.18 27.28 -40.08
N ALA A 338 -6.50 27.11 -41.21
CA ALA A 338 -5.91 28.19 -42.00
C ALA A 338 -6.67 28.45 -43.31
N GLU A 339 -7.64 27.59 -43.67
CA GLU A 339 -8.34 27.61 -44.96
C GLU A 339 -8.95 28.98 -45.32
N ASP A 340 -9.53 29.69 -44.34
CA ASP A 340 -10.12 31.02 -44.54
C ASP A 340 -9.10 32.12 -44.89
N PHE A 341 -7.81 31.90 -44.64
CA PHE A 341 -6.74 32.82 -45.01
C PHE A 341 -6.14 32.53 -46.40
N MET A 342 -6.41 31.37 -47.00
CA MET A 342 -5.78 30.96 -48.27
C MET A 342 -6.12 31.89 -49.45
N GLN A 343 -7.25 32.60 -49.38
CA GLN A 343 -7.64 33.57 -50.41
C GLN A 343 -6.94 34.92 -50.26
N GLN A 344 -6.28 35.17 -49.12
CA GLN A 344 -5.71 36.48 -48.77
C GLN A 344 -4.19 36.49 -48.86
N VAL A 345 -3.54 35.36 -48.60
CA VAL A 345 -2.08 35.24 -48.49
C VAL A 345 -1.56 33.94 -49.09
N ASP A 346 -0.25 33.83 -49.29
CA ASP A 346 0.43 32.62 -49.74
C ASP A 346 0.44 31.52 -48.66
N GLY A 347 0.75 30.28 -49.06
CA GLY A 347 0.56 29.08 -48.21
C GLY A 347 1.34 29.08 -46.89
N GLU A 348 2.60 29.55 -46.87
CA GLU A 348 3.37 29.65 -45.61
C GLU A 348 2.80 30.72 -44.69
N THR A 349 2.38 31.85 -45.24
CA THR A 349 1.73 32.93 -44.50
C THR A 349 0.36 32.51 -43.97
N THR A 350 -0.34 31.59 -44.66
CA THR A 350 -1.65 31.08 -44.26
C THR A 350 -1.60 30.33 -42.92
N GLU A 351 -0.69 29.37 -42.77
CA GLU A 351 -0.52 28.65 -41.50
C GLU A 351 -0.04 29.58 -40.37
N ALA A 352 0.82 30.54 -40.71
CA ALA A 352 1.27 31.55 -39.77
C ALA A 352 0.09 32.38 -39.23
N MET A 353 -0.83 32.85 -40.10
CA MET A 353 -2.02 33.58 -39.67
C MET A 353 -2.90 32.77 -38.72
N ALA A 354 -3.08 31.46 -38.97
CA ALA A 354 -3.80 30.59 -38.05
C ALA A 354 -3.11 30.49 -36.67
N TYR A 355 -1.78 30.41 -36.64
CA TYR A 355 -1.01 30.43 -35.40
C TYR A 355 -1.25 31.74 -34.63
N TYR A 356 -1.10 32.90 -35.27
CA TYR A 356 -1.29 34.19 -34.59
C TYR A 356 -2.72 34.40 -34.11
N ALA A 357 -3.72 33.91 -34.84
CA ALA A 357 -5.12 33.98 -34.42
C ALA A 357 -5.39 33.13 -33.17
N ILE A 358 -4.80 31.93 -33.08
CA ILE A 358 -4.88 31.08 -31.89
C ILE A 358 -4.10 31.71 -30.74
N ASP A 359 -2.88 32.15 -30.98
CA ASP A 359 -2.01 32.73 -29.96
C ASP A 359 -2.60 34.02 -29.36
N ALA A 360 -3.23 34.88 -30.18
CA ALA A 360 -3.97 36.04 -29.70
C ALA A 360 -5.11 35.65 -28.74
N LYS A 361 -5.86 34.60 -29.09
CA LYS A 361 -6.98 34.12 -28.27
C LYS A 361 -6.53 33.42 -26.99
N LEU A 362 -5.39 32.72 -27.02
CA LEU A 362 -4.76 32.18 -25.82
C LEU A 362 -4.27 33.30 -24.89
N LYS A 363 -3.73 34.39 -25.45
CA LYS A 363 -3.25 35.56 -24.70
C LYS A 363 -4.36 36.27 -23.95
N GLU A 364 -5.59 36.28 -24.46
CA GLU A 364 -6.78 36.76 -23.71
C GLU A 364 -6.98 36.00 -22.39
N GLN A 365 -6.52 34.75 -22.30
CA GLN A 365 -6.58 33.90 -21.11
C GLN A 365 -5.23 33.81 -20.38
N GLY A 366 -4.28 34.68 -20.70
CA GLY A 366 -2.95 34.73 -20.06
C GLY A 366 -2.01 33.58 -20.44
N ARG A 367 -2.26 32.89 -21.57
CA ARG A 367 -1.45 31.78 -22.10
C ARG A 367 -0.96 32.10 -23.51
N SER A 368 0.00 31.34 -24.03
CA SER A 368 0.50 31.47 -25.41
C SER A 368 0.74 30.10 -26.03
N CYS A 369 0.80 30.03 -27.36
CA CYS A 369 1.16 28.81 -28.09
C CYS A 369 2.51 28.22 -27.62
N SER A 370 3.44 29.06 -27.16
CA SER A 370 4.73 28.62 -26.60
C SER A 370 4.59 27.77 -25.33
N ASP A 371 3.56 28.02 -24.50
CA ASP A 371 3.26 27.22 -23.30
C ASP A 371 2.92 25.77 -23.64
N PHE A 372 2.52 25.52 -24.89
CA PHE A 372 2.15 24.21 -25.42
C PHE A 372 3.20 23.65 -26.39
N SER A 373 4.40 24.26 -26.45
CA SER A 373 5.47 23.87 -27.38
C SER A 373 5.07 23.92 -28.86
N ILE A 374 4.01 24.68 -29.21
CA ILE A 374 3.61 24.87 -30.60
C ILE A 374 4.57 25.90 -31.22
N PRO A 375 5.29 25.55 -32.31
CA PRO A 375 6.34 26.39 -32.85
C PRO A 375 5.78 27.69 -33.44
N SER A 376 6.42 28.81 -33.11
CA SER A 376 6.10 30.11 -33.71
C SER A 376 6.58 30.16 -35.16
N PRO A 377 5.77 30.72 -36.07
CA PRO A 377 6.21 31.04 -37.43
C PRO A 377 7.43 31.96 -37.42
N THR A 378 8.35 31.76 -38.37
CA THR A 378 9.59 32.54 -38.51
C THR A 378 9.34 33.96 -39.05
N SER A 379 8.23 34.15 -39.78
CA SER A 379 7.78 35.43 -40.31
C SER A 379 6.50 35.90 -39.62
N ILE A 380 6.40 37.21 -39.39
CA ILE A 380 5.17 37.84 -38.91
C ILE A 380 4.33 38.19 -40.16
N PRO A 381 3.07 37.70 -40.27
CA PRO A 381 2.18 38.07 -41.36
C PRO A 381 1.97 39.58 -41.35
N TYR A 382 2.11 40.20 -42.52
CA TYR A 382 2.16 41.67 -42.66
C TYR A 382 0.84 42.39 -42.34
N SER A 383 -0.24 41.70 -41.97
CA SER A 383 -1.42 42.37 -41.42
C SER A 383 -2.24 41.48 -40.48
N PHE A 384 -2.07 41.68 -39.18
CA PHE A 384 -3.12 41.47 -38.20
C PHE A 384 -3.70 42.84 -37.80
N GLU A 385 -3.87 43.74 -38.77
CA GLU A 385 -4.63 44.97 -38.51
C GLU A 385 -6.06 44.52 -38.21
N SER A 386 -6.49 44.74 -36.96
CA SER A 386 -7.91 44.70 -36.66
C SER A 386 -8.56 45.61 -37.69
N LYS A 387 -9.45 45.07 -38.54
CA LYS A 387 -10.37 45.93 -39.28
C LYS A 387 -11.09 46.75 -38.22
N THR A 388 -10.62 47.97 -38.01
CA THR A 388 -11.27 48.91 -37.12
C THR A 388 -12.52 49.28 -37.89
N ILE A 389 -13.62 48.58 -37.61
CA ILE A 389 -14.88 48.79 -38.31
C ILE A 389 -15.28 50.22 -38.00
N ASN A 390 -15.16 51.11 -38.99
CA ASN A 390 -15.62 52.47 -38.87
C ASN A 390 -17.15 52.42 -38.93
N LYS A 391 -17.80 52.47 -37.75
CA LYS A 391 -19.26 52.40 -37.62
C LYS A 391 -19.99 53.43 -38.48
N GLU A 392 -19.41 54.60 -38.66
CA GLU A 392 -20.02 55.67 -39.48
C GLU A 392 -19.99 55.33 -40.96
N GLU A 393 -18.89 54.74 -41.43
CA GLU A 393 -18.75 54.34 -42.83
C GLU A 393 -19.63 53.13 -43.16
N GLU A 394 -19.67 52.11 -42.30
CA GLU A 394 -20.55 50.95 -42.51
C GLU A 394 -22.04 51.34 -42.45
N LEU A 395 -22.40 52.29 -41.57
CA LEU A 395 -23.77 52.82 -41.53
C LEU A 395 -24.11 53.56 -42.82
N ARG A 396 -23.16 54.35 -43.36
CA ARG A 396 -23.32 55.05 -44.64
C ARG A 396 -23.52 54.08 -45.79
N ILE A 397 -22.66 53.07 -45.91
CA ILE A 397 -22.76 52.02 -46.93
C ILE A 397 -24.09 51.26 -46.79
N GLY A 398 -24.49 50.92 -45.56
CA GLY A 398 -25.77 50.25 -45.29
C GLY A 398 -26.98 51.08 -45.73
N GLN A 399 -26.97 52.39 -45.47
CA GLN A 399 -28.03 53.31 -45.92
C GLN A 399 -28.07 53.46 -47.43
N GLU A 400 -26.91 53.55 -48.10
CA GLU A 400 -26.81 53.61 -49.55
C GLU A 400 -27.34 52.30 -50.18
N MET A 401 -26.97 51.14 -49.65
CA MET A 401 -27.47 49.85 -50.11
C MET A 401 -28.98 49.71 -49.90
N TYR A 402 -29.51 50.14 -48.74
CA TYR A 402 -30.94 50.10 -48.44
C TYR A 402 -31.75 51.02 -49.36
N ALA A 403 -31.20 52.17 -49.76
CA ALA A 403 -31.82 53.06 -50.72
C ALA A 403 -31.94 52.44 -52.13
N MET A 404 -31.00 51.55 -52.50
CA MET A 404 -31.00 50.84 -53.78
C MET A 404 -31.90 49.60 -53.83
N LEU A 405 -32.48 49.18 -52.70
CA LEU A 405 -33.41 48.06 -52.67
C LEU A 405 -34.71 48.40 -53.42
N ASN A 406 -35.17 47.45 -54.23
CA ASN A 406 -36.46 47.54 -54.89
C ASN A 406 -37.61 47.29 -53.90
N GLN A 407 -38.85 47.48 -54.34
CA GLN A 407 -40.03 47.46 -53.46
C GLN A 407 -40.33 46.09 -52.84
N GLU A 408 -39.81 45.00 -53.41
CA GLU A 408 -39.92 43.64 -52.86
C GLU A 408 -38.77 43.29 -51.90
N GLN A 409 -37.67 44.06 -51.95
CA GLN A 409 -36.47 43.85 -51.13
C GLN A 409 -36.40 44.75 -49.89
N ARG A 410 -37.12 45.89 -49.88
CA ARG A 410 -37.27 46.77 -48.70
C ARG A 410 -38.23 46.19 -47.69
#